data_AF-A0A151T3Z4-F1
#
_entry.id   AF-A0A151T3Z4-F1
#
_cell.length_a   1.000
_cell.length_b   1.000
_cell.length_c   1.000
_cell.angle_alpha   90.00
_cell.angle_beta   90.00
_cell.angle_gamma   90.00
#
_symmetry.space_group_name_H-M   'P 1'
#
loop_
_entity.id
_entity.type
_entity.pdbx_description
1 polymer ?
#
loop_
_entity_poly.entity_id
_entity_poly.type
_entity_poly.pdbx_seq_one_letter_code
_entity_poly.pdbx_strand_id
1 'polypeptide(L)' 'MDAYSGYNQIRMHPVDEDKTAFIADQATCCYRVMPFGLKNAGATYQRLMDKVLAE' A
#
# COMPACT_ATOMS: atom_id res chain seq x y z
N MET A 1 -13.02 -10.89 -1.23
CA MET A 1 -11.67 -10.28 -1.35
C MET A 1 -10.68 -11.18 -0.64
N ASP A 2 -9.57 -11.52 -1.28
CA ASP A 2 -8.45 -12.14 -0.56
C ASP A 2 -7.80 -11.07 0.34
N ALA A 3 -8.00 -11.21 1.66
CA ALA A 3 -7.48 -10.26 2.64
C ALA A 3 -5.94 -10.30 2.73
N TYR A 4 -5.32 -11.39 2.30
CA TYR A 4 -3.86 -11.54 2.35
C TYR A 4 -3.16 -10.64 1.33
N SER A 5 -3.68 -10.57 0.10
CA SER A 5 -3.20 -9.65 -0.94
C SER A 5 -3.81 -8.24 -0.88
N GLY A 6 -4.65 -7.96 0.12
CA GLY A 6 -5.45 -6.74 0.21
C GLY A 6 -4.64 -5.43 0.21
N TYR A 7 -3.46 -5.42 0.83
CA TYR A 7 -2.57 -4.26 0.84
C TYR A 7 -2.04 -3.90 -0.54
N ASN A 8 -1.75 -4.91 -1.37
CA ASN A 8 -1.24 -4.73 -2.73
C ASN A 8 -2.29 -4.16 -3.70
N GLN A 9 -3.53 -3.98 -3.25
CA GLN A 9 -4.62 -3.38 -4.02
C GLN A 9 -4.85 -1.91 -3.64
N ILE A 10 -4.26 -1.43 -2.55
CA ILE A 10 -4.36 -0.04 -2.09
C ILE A 10 -3.31 0.78 -2.83
N ARG A 11 -3.73 1.70 -3.71
CA ARG A 11 -2.80 2.61 -4.37
C ARG A 11 -2.13 3.53 -3.36
N MET A 12 -0.82 3.71 -3.52
CA MET A 12 -0.09 4.74 -2.81
C MET A 12 -0.57 6.11 -3.26
N HIS A 13 -0.48 7.09 -2.36
CA HIS A 13 -0.69 8.47 -2.75
C HIS A 13 0.48 8.90 -3.66
N PRO A 14 0.25 9.53 -4.83
CA PRO A 14 1.31 9.79 -5.80
C PRO A 14 2.52 10.55 -5.23
N VAL A 15 2.28 11.47 -4.29
CA VAL A 15 3.33 12.28 -3.63
C VAL A 15 4.17 11.46 -2.63
N ASP A 16 3.67 10.29 -2.20
CA ASP A 16 4.33 9.43 -1.23
C ASP A 16 5.00 8.21 -1.88
N GLU A 17 4.79 7.94 -3.18
CA GLU A 17 5.42 6.83 -3.89
C GLU A 17 6.95 6.89 -3.79
N ASP A 18 7.55 8.06 -4.05
CA ASP A 18 9.01 8.26 -3.98
C ASP A 18 9.58 8.04 -2.56
N LYS A 19 8.77 8.22 -1.51
CA LYS A 19 9.18 7.97 -0.12
C LYS A 19 9.27 6.48 0.21
N THR A 20 8.70 5.63 -0.65
CA THR A 20 8.79 4.17 -0.56
C THR A 20 9.85 3.60 -1.49
N ALA A 21 10.77 4.44 -1.97
CA ALA A 21 11.84 4.01 -2.85
C ALA A 21 12.78 3.00 -2.17
N PHE A 22 13.18 1.98 -2.93
CA PHE A 22 14.16 0.99 -2.56
C PHE A 22 15.13 0.75 -3.72
N ILE A 23 16.33 0.27 -3.39
CA ILE A 23 17.34 -0.08 -4.38
C ILE A 23 17.12 -1.54 -4.77
N ALA A 24 16.85 -1.79 -6.05
CA ALA A 24 16.79 -3.11 -6.65
C ALA A 24 17.96 -3.25 -7.62
N ASP A 25 18.93 -4.10 -7.29
CA ASP A 25 20.19 -4.28 -8.03
C ASP A 25 20.91 -2.94 -8.33
N GLN A 26 20.68 -2.36 -9.51
CA GLN A 26 21.25 -1.10 -9.97
C GLN A 26 20.21 0.00 -10.26
N ALA A 27 18.95 -0.23 -9.90
CA ALA A 27 17.84 0.68 -10.12
C ALA A 27 17.22 1.16 -8.80
N THR A 28 16.71 2.39 -8.79
CA THR A 28 15.82 2.88 -7.74
C THR A 28 14.39 2.64 -8.18
N CYS A 29 13.66 1.82 -7.42
CA CYS A 29 12.26 1.50 -7.66
C CYS A 29 11.41 2.04 -6.52
N CYS A 30 10.17 2.43 -6.79
CA CYS A 30 9.19 2.84 -5.80
C CYS A 30 7.94 1.97 -5.86
N TYR A 31 7.22 1.86 -4.74
CA TYR A 31 5.98 1.12 -4.69
C TYR A 31 4.80 2.00 -5.14
N ARG A 32 4.05 1.53 -6.15
CA ARG A 32 2.79 2.16 -6.61
C ARG A 32 1.56 1.76 -5.78
N VAL A 33 1.68 0.65 -5.07
CA VAL A 33 0.67 0.11 -4.16
C VAL A 33 1.28 -0.05 -2.79
N MET A 34 0.48 0.05 -1.74
CA MET A 34 0.95 0.12 -0.37
C MET A 34 1.75 -1.15 -0.01
N PRO A 35 3.08 -1.05 0.21
CA PRO A 35 3.89 -2.21 0.56
C PRO A 35 3.66 -2.66 1.99
N PHE A 36 3.98 -3.92 2.25
CA PHE A 36 4.08 -4.45 3.61
C PHE A 36 5.16 -3.73 4.41
N GLY A 37 4.97 -3.66 5.73
CA GLY A 37 5.94 -3.06 6.65
C GLY A 37 5.77 -1.56 6.88
N LEU A 38 4.86 -0.88 6.16
CA LEU A 38 4.49 0.50 6.51
C LEU A 38 3.68 0.54 7.80
N LYS A 39 4.08 1.41 8.73
CA LYS A 39 3.42 1.60 10.03
C LYS A 39 1.92 1.85 9.91
N ASN A 40 1.49 2.54 8.86
CA ASN A 40 0.10 2.93 8.64
C ASN A 40 -0.67 1.99 7.68
N ALA A 41 -0.07 0.89 7.22
CA ALA A 41 -0.70 0.00 6.25
C ALA A 41 -1.99 -0.62 6.80
N GLY A 42 -1.95 -1.15 8.03
CA GLY A 42 -3.11 -1.75 8.69
C GLY A 42 -4.27 -0.77 8.86
N ALA A 43 -4.00 0.44 9.34
CA ALA A 43 -5.03 1.46 9.52
C ALA A 43 -5.66 1.90 8.19
N THR A 44 -4.87 1.97 7.12
CA THR A 44 -5.38 2.32 5.78
C THR A 44 -6.28 1.21 5.23
N TYR A 45 -5.86 -0.05 5.39
CA TYR A 45 -6.65 -1.21 4.98
C TYR A 45 -7.96 -1.32 5.76
N GLN A 46 -7.93 -1.14 7.08
CA GLN A 46 -9.14 -1.15 7.91
C GLN A 46 -10.14 -0.11 7.43
N ARG A 47 -9.71 1.15 7.23
CA ARG A 47 -10.60 2.23 6.74
C ARG A 47 -11.18 1.95 5.35
N LEU A 48 -10.45 1.23 4.48
CA LEU A 48 -10.98 0.80 3.20
C LEU A 48 -12.06 -0.27 3.38
N MET A 49 -11.78 -1.29 4.19
CA MET A 49 -12.72 -2.38 4.45
C MET A 49 -13.98 -1.89 5.16
N ASP A 50 -13.86 -0.96 6.10
CA ASP A 50 -15.01 -0.35 6.78
C ASP A 50 -15.95 0.35 5.78
N LYS A 51 -15.43 0.95 4.70
CA LYS A 51 -16.25 1.54 3.63
C LYS A 51 -16.92 0.48 2.76
N VAL A 52 -16.16 -0.54 2.36
CA VAL A 52 -16.65 -1.62 1.48
C VAL A 52 -17.73 -2.46 2.17
N LEU A 53 -17.63 -2.66 3.48
CA LEU A 53 -18.59 -3.44 4.28
C LEU A 53 -19.75 -2.60 4.83
N ALA A 54 -19.67 -1.27 4.75
CA ALA A 54 -20.76 -0.37 5.10
C ALA A 54 -21.73 -0.10 3.93
N GLU A 55 -21.39 -0.59 2.73
CA GLU A 55 -22.32 -0.75 1.60
C GLU A 55 -23.04 -2.11 1.69
#